data_AF-X1HYJ8-F1
#
_entry.id   AF-X1HYJ8-F1
#
_cell.length_a   1.000
_cell.length_b   1.000
_cell.length_c   1.000
_cell.angle_alpha   90.00
_cell.angle_beta   90.00
_cell.angle_gamma   90.00
#
_symmetry.space_group_name_H-M   'P 1'
#
loop_
_entity.id
_entity.type
_entity.pdbx_description
1 polymer ?
#
loop_
_entity_poly.entity_id
_entity_poly.type
_entity_poly.pdbx_seq_one_letter_code
_entity_poly.pdbx_strand_id
1 'polypeptide(L)'
;SFQIEKYHPELADDVEVAMPTKKEKRVTYVCPNVMVISSITKHPEESWKLVMWLTSPDSMEKILAPQGITPTRKSVTKYAAYMENERSQMIMQIPELGYGTTTPPSCDFPMLEITGNHIQAALRGIEGIKEALDKAAEETNRVLERVRR
;
A
#
# COMPACT_ATOMS: atom_id res chain seq x y z
N SER A 1 11.95 11.71 0.72
CA SER A 1 11.16 11.13 1.82
C SER A 1 11.89 11.40 3.13
N PHE A 2 11.20 11.46 4.27
CA PHE A 2 11.83 11.72 5.58
C PHE A 2 13.00 10.77 5.89
N GLN A 3 12.93 9.53 5.42
CA GLN A 3 14.01 8.55 5.57
C GLN A 3 15.27 8.93 4.76
N ILE A 4 15.11 9.49 3.56
CA ILE A 4 16.23 10.00 2.75
C ILE A 4 16.83 11.23 3.42
N GLU A 5 16.01 12.18 3.86
CA GLU A 5 16.49 13.37 4.58
C GLU A 5 17.26 12.99 5.86
N LYS A 6 16.86 11.90 6.53
CA LYS A 6 17.50 11.42 7.75
C LYS A 6 18.78 10.63 7.51
N TYR A 7 18.81 9.74 6.51
CA TYR A 7 19.89 8.76 6.34
C TYR A 7 20.80 9.04 5.13
N HIS A 8 20.32 9.79 4.14
CA HIS A 8 21.00 10.13 2.89
C HIS A 8 20.66 11.56 2.44
N PRO A 9 20.95 12.59 3.27
CA PRO A 9 20.59 13.97 2.98
C PRO A 9 21.21 14.49 1.68
N GLU A 10 22.35 13.93 1.27
CA GLU A 10 23.03 14.25 0.01
C GLU A 10 22.20 13.91 -1.25
N LEU A 11 21.25 12.96 -1.13
CA LEU A 11 20.35 12.56 -2.21
C LEU A 11 18.98 13.26 -2.12
N ALA A 12 18.79 14.15 -1.14
CA ALA A 12 17.46 14.69 -0.85
C ALA A 12 16.87 15.47 -2.04
N ASP A 13 17.72 16.20 -2.75
CA ASP A 13 17.36 17.03 -3.92
C ASP A 13 17.27 16.22 -5.22
N ASP A 14 17.87 15.02 -5.25
CA ASP A 14 17.87 14.14 -6.42
C ASP A 14 16.66 13.18 -6.44
N VAL A 15 15.85 13.15 -5.37
CA VAL A 15 14.75 12.19 -5.22
C VAL A 15 13.40 12.87 -5.03
N GLU A 16 12.54 12.66 -6.02
CA GLU A 16 11.15 13.11 -6.03
C GLU A 16 10.13 11.94 -5.99
N VAL A 17 8.87 12.28 -5.76
CA VAL A 17 7.74 11.36 -5.87
C VAL A 17 7.16 11.51 -7.27
N ALA A 18 7.08 10.42 -8.04
CA ALA A 18 6.48 10.45 -9.36
C ALA A 18 4.98 10.09 -9.31
N MET A 19 4.18 10.78 -10.12
CA MET A 19 2.80 10.37 -10.35
C MET A 19 2.75 9.06 -11.15
N PRO A 20 1.78 8.17 -10.89
CA PRO A 20 1.65 6.93 -11.63
C PRO A 20 1.53 7.17 -13.14
N THR A 21 2.20 6.34 -13.92
CA THR A 21 2.12 6.42 -15.38
C THR A 21 0.74 5.96 -15.87
N LYS A 22 0.37 6.35 -17.09
CA LYS A 22 -0.92 5.97 -17.69
C LYS A 22 -0.68 5.53 -19.12
N LYS A 23 -1.09 4.29 -19.43
CA LYS A 23 -1.41 3.88 -20.80
C LYS A 23 -2.92 4.01 -21.03
N GLU A 24 -3.73 3.35 -20.21
CA GLU A 24 -5.21 3.39 -20.29
C GLU A 24 -5.85 4.03 -19.06
N LYS A 25 -5.51 3.56 -17.86
CA LYS A 25 -5.92 4.12 -16.57
C LYS A 25 -4.68 4.45 -15.74
N ARG A 26 -4.77 5.54 -14.97
CA ARG A 26 -3.72 5.94 -14.04
C ARG A 26 -4.06 5.33 -12.69
N VAL A 27 -3.40 4.22 -12.36
CA VAL A 27 -3.63 3.51 -11.09
C VAL A 27 -2.29 3.08 -10.50
N THR A 28 -2.21 3.07 -9.18
CA THR A 28 -1.08 2.53 -8.43
C THR A 28 -1.57 1.85 -7.17
N TYR A 29 -0.75 0.96 -6.63
CA TYR A 29 -1.03 0.27 -5.38
C TYR A 29 -0.92 1.24 -4.20
N VAL A 30 -2.00 1.40 -3.45
CA VAL A 30 -2.06 2.18 -2.21
C VAL A 30 -2.79 1.32 -1.18
N CYS A 31 -2.04 0.77 -0.23
CA CYS A 31 -2.56 -0.10 0.80
C CYS A 31 -2.37 0.53 2.19
N PRO A 32 -3.46 0.89 2.89
CA PRO A 32 -3.35 1.32 4.27
C PRO A 32 -3.04 0.11 5.17
N ASN A 33 -2.24 0.33 6.21
CA ASN A 33 -2.18 -0.62 7.31
C ASN A 33 -3.53 -0.62 8.03
N VAL A 34 -4.07 -1.81 8.27
CA VAL A 34 -5.36 -2.01 8.94
C VAL A 34 -5.14 -2.61 10.32
N MET A 35 -5.90 -2.12 11.29
CA MET A 35 -5.95 -2.68 12.64
C MET A 35 -7.19 -3.55 12.75
N VAL A 36 -7.04 -4.77 13.24
CA VAL A 36 -8.13 -5.74 13.39
C VAL A 36 -8.22 -6.23 14.83
N ILE A 37 -9.44 -6.45 15.31
CA ILE A 37 -9.71 -7.06 16.61
C ILE A 37 -10.13 -8.51 16.35
N SER A 38 -9.42 -9.45 16.96
CA SER A 38 -9.75 -10.87 16.84
C SER A 38 -11.16 -11.15 17.38
N SER A 39 -11.97 -11.89 16.63
CA SER A 39 -13.34 -12.26 17.04
C SER A 39 -13.39 -13.20 18.25
N ILE A 40 -12.27 -13.86 18.57
CA ILE A 40 -12.14 -14.77 19.71
C ILE A 40 -11.47 -14.11 20.94
N THR A 41 -11.26 -12.79 20.91
CA THR A 41 -10.70 -12.07 22.05
C THR A 41 -11.60 -12.17 23.28
N LYS A 42 -10.98 -12.28 24.46
CA LYS A 42 -11.69 -12.22 25.76
C LYS A 42 -11.91 -10.78 26.25
N HIS A 43 -11.32 -9.80 25.57
CA HIS A 43 -11.29 -8.39 25.98
C HIS A 43 -11.66 -7.46 24.80
N PRO A 44 -12.88 -7.59 24.22
CA PRO A 44 -13.26 -6.82 23.04
C PRO A 44 -13.33 -5.32 23.30
N GLU A 45 -13.82 -4.91 24.47
CA GLU A 45 -13.97 -3.50 24.85
C GLU A 45 -12.62 -2.80 25.06
N GLU A 46 -11.69 -3.44 25.76
CA GLU A 46 -10.34 -2.93 25.95
C GLU A 46 -9.56 -2.89 24.64
N SER A 47 -9.73 -3.91 23.78
CA SER A 47 -9.16 -3.93 22.43
C SER A 47 -9.68 -2.77 21.59
N TRP A 48 -10.98 -2.49 21.66
CA TRP A 48 -11.58 -1.34 20.98
C TRP A 48 -11.06 0.00 21.49
N LYS A 49 -10.93 0.17 22.81
CA LYS A 49 -10.33 1.37 23.42
C LYS A 49 -8.89 1.59 22.93
N LEU A 50 -8.10 0.51 22.81
CA LEU A 50 -6.74 0.60 22.27
C LEU A 50 -6.73 1.03 20.81
N VAL A 51 -7.57 0.43 19.96
CA VAL A 51 -7.68 0.82 18.54
C VAL A 51 -8.10 2.28 18.41
N MET A 52 -9.08 2.72 19.18
CA MET A 52 -9.52 4.13 19.22
C MET A 52 -8.39 5.08 19.63
N TRP A 53 -7.59 4.70 20.63
CA TRP A 53 -6.44 5.49 21.05
C TRP A 53 -5.38 5.55 19.94
N LEU A 54 -4.99 4.42 19.36
CA LEU A 54 -3.97 4.34 18.31
C LEU A 54 -4.36 5.10 17.03
N THR A 55 -5.66 5.15 16.72
CA THR A 55 -6.21 5.82 15.52
C THR A 55 -6.70 7.24 15.79
N SER A 56 -6.50 7.75 17.01
CA SER A 56 -6.80 9.15 17.34
C SER A 56 -5.82 10.09 16.61
N PRO A 57 -6.23 11.32 16.25
CA PRO A 57 -5.34 12.26 15.56
C PRO A 57 -4.02 12.50 16.28
N ASP A 58 -4.06 12.71 17.60
CA ASP A 58 -2.88 12.96 18.45
C ASP A 58 -1.92 11.77 18.47
N SER A 59 -2.43 10.54 18.68
CA SER A 59 -1.58 9.35 18.66
C SER A 59 -0.98 9.09 17.28
N MET A 60 -1.77 9.24 16.21
CA MET A 60 -1.27 9.06 14.85
C MET A 60 -0.16 10.07 14.52
N GLU A 61 -0.31 11.34 14.89
CA GLU A 61 0.74 12.34 14.69
C GLU A 61 2.03 11.94 15.42
N LYS A 62 1.93 11.59 16.71
CA LYS A 62 3.08 11.19 17.54
C LYS A 62 3.79 9.94 17.01
N ILE A 63 3.05 8.97 16.49
CA ILE A 63 3.60 7.70 16.00
C ILE A 63 4.21 7.88 14.60
N LEU A 64 3.57 8.66 13.73
CA LEU A 64 3.92 8.73 12.32
C LEU A 64 4.95 9.82 12.01
N ALA A 65 4.94 10.95 12.73
CA ALA A 65 5.86 12.07 12.49
C ALA A 65 7.34 11.66 12.56
N PRO A 66 7.80 10.87 13.56
CA PRO A 66 9.21 10.45 13.64
C PRO A 66 9.64 9.50 12.51
N GLN A 67 8.68 8.93 11.78
CA GLN A 67 8.91 8.00 10.68
C GLN A 67 8.70 8.67 9.31
N GLY A 68 8.07 9.86 9.29
CA GLY A 68 7.61 10.54 8.09
C GLY A 68 6.65 9.70 7.25
N ILE A 69 5.80 8.91 7.92
CA ILE A 69 4.79 8.07 7.26
C ILE A 69 3.52 8.89 7.05
N THR A 70 2.96 8.83 5.84
CA THR A 70 1.71 9.53 5.52
C THR A 70 0.53 8.94 6.31
N PRO A 71 -0.25 9.77 7.03
CA PRO A 71 -1.40 9.29 7.77
C PRO A 71 -2.56 8.92 6.84
N THR A 72 -3.33 7.89 7.20
CA THR A 72 -4.55 7.49 6.46
C THR A 72 -5.74 8.42 6.72
N ARG A 73 -5.67 9.26 7.76
CA ARG A 73 -6.72 10.18 8.20
C ARG A 73 -6.43 11.61 7.77
N LYS A 74 -7.29 12.18 6.91
CA LYS A 74 -7.17 13.57 6.40
C LYS A 74 -7.05 14.63 7.50
N SER A 75 -7.71 14.43 8.64
CA SER A 75 -7.66 15.38 9.76
C SER A 75 -6.28 15.47 10.43
N VAL A 76 -5.40 14.49 10.21
CA VAL A 76 -4.00 14.53 10.67
C VAL A 76 -3.14 15.21 9.61
N THR A 77 -3.36 14.86 8.33
CA THR A 77 -2.63 15.43 7.18
C THR A 77 -2.64 16.96 7.15
N LYS A 78 -3.74 17.60 7.55
CA LYS A 78 -3.93 19.05 7.43
C LYS A 78 -3.08 19.89 8.40
N TYR A 79 -2.66 19.33 9.53
CA TYR A 79 -2.04 20.11 10.62
C TYR A 79 -0.63 19.62 10.98
N ALA A 80 -0.24 18.45 10.50
CA ALA A 80 1.06 17.88 10.81
C ALA A 80 2.18 18.54 10.00
N ALA A 81 3.12 19.22 10.68
CA ALA A 81 4.22 19.94 10.02
C ALA A 81 5.06 19.06 9.08
N TYR A 82 5.27 17.77 9.43
CA TYR A 82 6.02 16.83 8.58
C TYR A 82 5.32 16.50 7.25
N MET A 83 4.05 16.89 7.09
CA MET A 83 3.30 16.73 5.84
C MET A 83 3.40 17.95 4.91
N GLU A 84 3.96 19.08 5.35
CA GLU A 84 4.02 20.32 4.54
C GLU A 84 4.98 20.22 3.34
N ASN A 85 5.93 19.29 3.36
CA ASN A 85 6.87 19.13 2.24
C ASN A 85 6.17 18.62 0.96
N GLU A 86 6.68 19.06 -0.19
CA GLU A 86 6.08 18.79 -1.50
C GLU A 86 5.92 17.29 -1.80
N ARG A 87 6.87 16.47 -1.34
CA ARG A 87 6.84 15.01 -1.55
C ARG A 87 5.69 14.36 -0.79
N SER A 88 5.50 14.74 0.47
CA SER A 88 4.36 14.29 1.29
C SER A 88 3.03 14.71 0.66
N GLN A 89 2.94 15.94 0.16
CA GLN A 89 1.74 16.44 -0.53
C GLN A 89 1.46 15.65 -1.81
N MET A 90 2.48 15.35 -2.62
CA MET A 90 2.31 14.56 -3.84
C MET A 90 1.87 13.12 -3.56
N ILE A 91 2.36 12.48 -2.49
CA ILE A 91 1.87 11.15 -2.06
C ILE A 91 0.38 11.22 -1.70
N MET A 92 -0.06 12.28 -1.00
CA MET A 92 -1.48 12.45 -0.62
C MET A 92 -2.39 12.76 -1.82
N GLN A 93 -1.86 13.38 -2.88
CA GLN A 93 -2.62 13.62 -4.10
C GLN A 93 -3.01 12.32 -4.83
N ILE A 94 -2.22 11.26 -4.74
CA ILE A 94 -2.50 9.98 -5.42
C ILE A 94 -3.88 9.42 -5.04
N PRO A 95 -4.22 9.20 -3.75
CA PRO A 95 -5.55 8.75 -3.36
C PRO A 95 -6.62 9.84 -3.58
N GLU A 96 -6.30 11.13 -3.45
CA GLU A 96 -7.28 12.21 -3.67
C GLU A 96 -7.77 12.29 -5.13
N LEU A 97 -6.87 12.01 -6.07
CA LEU A 97 -7.19 11.94 -7.50
C LEU A 97 -7.82 10.61 -7.91
N GLY A 98 -8.02 9.69 -6.97
CA GLY A 98 -8.60 8.36 -7.23
C GLY A 98 -7.65 7.41 -7.96
N TYR A 99 -6.33 7.65 -7.90
CA TYR A 99 -5.33 6.79 -8.53
C TYR A 99 -4.87 5.64 -7.64
N GLY A 100 -5.22 5.66 -6.35
CA GLY A 100 -4.93 4.57 -5.43
C GLY A 100 -5.92 3.41 -5.57
N THR A 101 -5.41 2.19 -5.66
CA THR A 101 -6.19 0.95 -5.52
C THR A 101 -5.51 0.00 -4.54
N THR A 102 -6.30 -0.84 -3.87
CA THR A 102 -5.80 -1.95 -3.06
C THR A 102 -5.94 -3.28 -3.84
N THR A 103 -5.39 -4.35 -3.28
CA THR A 103 -5.60 -5.71 -3.77
C THR A 103 -7.11 -6.01 -3.77
N PRO A 104 -7.69 -6.48 -4.89
CA PRO A 104 -9.11 -6.85 -4.91
C PRO A 104 -9.43 -7.83 -3.77
N PRO A 105 -10.55 -7.69 -3.04
CA PRO A 105 -10.90 -8.61 -1.95
C PRO A 105 -11.05 -10.07 -2.40
N SER A 106 -11.35 -10.28 -3.69
CA SER A 106 -11.41 -11.60 -4.31
C SER A 106 -10.04 -12.19 -4.64
N CYS A 107 -8.97 -11.41 -4.54
CA CYS A 107 -7.60 -11.83 -4.81
C CYS A 107 -6.96 -12.26 -3.49
N ASP A 108 -6.70 -13.56 -3.38
CA ASP A 108 -5.99 -14.14 -2.25
C ASP A 108 -4.48 -14.09 -2.50
N PHE A 109 -3.68 -14.11 -1.44
CA PHE A 109 -2.21 -14.03 -1.51
C PHE A 109 -1.58 -15.01 -2.52
N PRO A 110 -2.02 -16.27 -2.63
CA PRO A 110 -1.47 -17.21 -3.60
C PRO A 110 -1.58 -16.73 -5.06
N MET A 111 -2.62 -15.97 -5.40
CA MET A 111 -2.80 -15.46 -6.77
C MET A 111 -1.75 -14.40 -7.13
N LEU A 112 -1.39 -13.54 -6.16
CA LEU A 112 -0.33 -12.55 -6.34
C LEU A 112 1.03 -13.24 -6.50
N GLU A 113 1.28 -14.30 -5.74
CA GLU A 113 2.52 -15.08 -5.82
C GLU A 113 2.66 -15.79 -7.17
N ILE A 114 1.62 -16.51 -7.60
CA ILE A 114 1.56 -17.18 -8.92
C ILE A 114 1.86 -16.17 -10.03
N THR A 115 1.14 -15.05 -10.04
CA THR A 115 1.32 -14.01 -11.06
C THR A 115 2.73 -13.44 -11.02
N GLY A 116 3.26 -13.13 -9.83
CA GLY A 116 4.60 -12.60 -9.63
C GLY A 116 5.71 -13.55 -10.09
N ASN A 117 5.55 -14.86 -9.87
CA ASN A 117 6.53 -15.87 -10.26
C ASN A 117 6.65 -16.00 -11.78
N HIS A 118 5.52 -16.05 -12.49
CA HIS A 118 5.51 -16.10 -13.96
C HIS A 118 6.04 -14.80 -14.59
N ILE A 119 5.71 -13.63 -14.03
CA ILE A 119 6.29 -12.36 -14.47
C ILE A 119 7.81 -12.38 -14.31
N GLN A 120 8.31 -12.85 -13.16
CA GLN A 120 9.76 -12.97 -12.94
C GLN A 120 10.42 -13.95 -13.91
N ALA A 121 9.78 -15.10 -14.18
CA ALA A 121 10.30 -16.10 -15.12
C ALA A 121 10.39 -15.53 -16.55
N ALA A 122 9.37 -14.81 -17.00
CA ALA A 122 9.37 -14.11 -18.29
C ALA A 122 10.46 -13.05 -18.39
N LEU A 123 10.63 -12.23 -17.35
CA LEU A 123 11.68 -11.21 -17.29
C LEU A 123 13.09 -11.81 -17.30
N ARG A 124 13.25 -13.04 -16.79
CA ARG A 124 14.52 -13.79 -16.82
C ARG A 124 14.73 -14.59 -18.12
N GLY A 125 13.76 -14.56 -19.04
CA GLY A 125 13.82 -15.34 -20.28
C GLY A 125 13.68 -16.86 -20.08
N ILE A 126 13.18 -17.30 -18.92
CA ILE A 126 12.92 -18.72 -18.63
C ILE A 126 11.65 -19.18 -19.35
N GLU A 127 10.64 -18.31 -19.40
CA GLU A 127 9.37 -18.53 -20.11
C GLU A 127 9.19 -17.45 -21.19
N GLY A 128 8.48 -17.76 -22.27
CA GLY A 128 8.03 -16.72 -23.19
C GLY A 128 6.97 -15.82 -22.55
N ILE A 129 6.93 -14.52 -22.90
CA ILE A 129 5.96 -13.57 -22.31
C ILE A 129 4.52 -14.08 -22.39
N LYS A 130 4.10 -14.56 -23.56
CA LYS A 130 2.73 -15.08 -23.73
C LYS A 130 2.49 -16.32 -22.88
N GLU A 131 3.43 -17.25 -22.88
CA GLU A 131 3.35 -18.50 -22.11
C GLU A 131 3.23 -18.24 -20.61
N ALA A 132 4.06 -17.35 -20.06
CA ALA A 132 4.02 -16.96 -18.66
C ALA A 132 2.67 -16.35 -18.27
N LEU A 133 2.11 -15.48 -19.13
CA LEU A 133 0.80 -14.87 -18.89
C LEU A 133 -0.34 -15.90 -18.98
N ASP A 134 -0.28 -16.82 -19.95
CA ASP A 134 -1.27 -17.88 -20.11
C ASP A 134 -1.27 -18.81 -18.87
N LYS A 135 -0.09 -19.25 -18.41
CA LYS A 135 0.06 -20.10 -17.21
C LYS A 135 -0.39 -19.39 -15.94
N ALA A 136 0.03 -18.13 -15.75
CA ALA A 136 -0.40 -17.33 -14.61
C ALA A 136 -1.93 -17.20 -14.54
N ALA A 137 -2.58 -16.97 -15.69
CA ALA A 137 -4.03 -16.88 -15.77
C ALA A 137 -4.70 -18.24 -15.44
N GLU A 138 -4.19 -19.33 -16.00
CA GLU A 138 -4.71 -20.67 -15.75
C GLU A 138 -4.63 -21.03 -14.26
N GLU A 139 -3.46 -20.87 -13.63
CA GLU A 139 -3.25 -21.20 -12.23
C GLU A 139 -4.05 -20.31 -11.28
N THR A 140 -4.09 -19.00 -11.57
CA THR A 140 -4.90 -18.05 -10.78
C THR A 140 -6.39 -18.39 -10.85
N ASN A 141 -6.90 -18.77 -12.03
CA ASN A 141 -8.29 -19.17 -12.20
C ASN A 141 -8.64 -20.42 -11.37
N ARG A 142 -7.74 -21.40 -11.28
CA ARG A 142 -7.94 -22.59 -10.42
C ARG A 142 -8.05 -22.20 -8.94
N VAL A 143 -7.25 -21.24 -8.48
CA VAL A 143 -7.36 -20.73 -7.09
C VAL A 143 -8.68 -19.99 -6.88
N LEU A 144 -9.08 -19.14 -7.82
CA LEU A 144 -10.35 -18.41 -7.77
C LEU A 144 -11.56 -19.36 -7.66
N GLU A 145 -11.57 -20.45 -8.41
CA GLU A 145 -12.63 -21.46 -8.36
C GLU A 145 -12.73 -22.15 -6.99
N ARG A 146 -11.59 -22.36 -6.32
CA ARG A 146 -11.55 -22.94 -4.96
C ARG A 146 -12.10 -21.97 -3.91
N VAL A 147 -11.78 -20.68 -4.02
CA VAL A 147 -12.15 -19.65 -3.03
C VAL A 147 -13.61 -19.17 -3.20
N ARG A 148 -14.22 -19.39 -4.37
CA ARG A 148 -15.65 -19.10 -4.61
C ARG A 148 -16.62 -20.11 -3.98
N ARG A 149 -16.14 -21.25 -3.48
CA ARG A 149 -16.95 -22.28 -2.81
C ARG A 149 -17.04 -22.01 -1.31
#